data_AF-A0A6A9UUC0-F1
#
_entry.id   AF-A0A6A9UUC0-F1
#
_cell.length_a   1.000
_cell.length_b   1.000
_cell.length_c   1.000
_cell.angle_alpha   90.00
_cell.angle_beta   90.00
_cell.angle_gamma   90.00
#
_symmetry.space_group_name_H-M   'P 1'
#
loop_
_entity.id
_entity.type
_entity.pdbx_description
1 polymer ?
#
loop_
_entity_poly.entity_id
_entity_poly.type
_entity_poly.pdbx_seq_one_letter_code
_entity_poly.pdbx_strand_id
1 'polypeptide(L)'
;MHPQTLRSYDRMGLVKPQRTRGRGRRYSRRDIARLRLIQHLSQMEGINLEGIRRILEMQDEIDRLRSRTEELTELLRMARVAPDSRLFAADAGGHVHLSHRARLIEPPRALGR
;
A
#
# COMPACT_ATOMS: atom_id res chain seq x y z
N MET A 1 -27.78 -16.78 6.58
CA MET A 1 -27.93 -15.45 5.96
C MET A 1 -28.89 -15.55 4.79
N HIS A 2 -29.91 -14.69 4.73
CA HIS A 2 -30.92 -14.72 3.68
C HIS A 2 -30.46 -13.95 2.43
N PRO A 3 -30.79 -14.38 1.20
CA PRO A 3 -30.40 -13.69 -0.03
C PRO A 3 -30.76 -12.20 -0.06
N GLN A 4 -31.89 -11.80 0.52
CA GLN A 4 -32.32 -10.39 0.57
C GLN A 4 -31.38 -9.50 1.39
N THR A 5 -30.87 -10.00 2.53
CA THR A 5 -29.87 -9.31 3.36
C THR A 5 -28.58 -9.09 2.59
N LEU A 6 -28.13 -10.11 1.84
CA LEU A 6 -26.95 -10.01 0.98
C LEU A 6 -27.11 -8.93 -0.11
N ARG A 7 -28.31 -8.78 -0.69
CA ARG A 7 -28.59 -7.68 -1.64
C ARG A 7 -28.56 -6.33 -0.95
N SER A 8 -29.05 -6.26 0.30
CA SER A 8 -29.04 -5.02 1.07
C SER A 8 -27.61 -4.56 1.34
N TYR A 9 -26.75 -5.48 1.80
CA TYR A 9 -25.35 -5.19 2.09
C TYR A 9 -24.56 -4.82 0.83
N ASP A 10 -24.82 -5.45 -0.31
CA ASP A 10 -24.27 -5.04 -1.60
C ASP A 10 -24.68 -3.61 -1.99
N ARG A 11 -25.97 -3.26 -1.85
CA ARG A 11 -26.45 -1.90 -2.14
C ARG A 11 -25.86 -0.83 -1.23
N MET A 12 -25.63 -1.16 0.04
CA MET A 12 -24.95 -0.28 1.00
C MET A 12 -23.42 -0.24 0.80
N GLY A 13 -22.86 -1.00 -0.14
CA GLY A 13 -21.43 -1.03 -0.41
C GLY A 13 -20.60 -1.78 0.63
N LEU A 14 -21.23 -2.45 1.61
CA LEU A 14 -20.57 -3.23 2.65
C LEU A 14 -19.83 -4.45 2.10
N VAL A 15 -20.26 -4.95 0.95
CA VAL A 15 -19.61 -6.05 0.23
C VAL A 15 -19.74 -5.81 -1.27
N LYS A 16 -18.70 -6.15 -2.05
CA LYS A 16 -18.67 -5.91 -3.50
C LYS A 16 -18.53 -7.24 -4.23
N PRO A 17 -19.64 -7.97 -4.48
CA PRO A 17 -19.59 -9.24 -5.18
C PRO A 17 -19.22 -9.06 -6.65
N GLN A 18 -18.66 -10.11 -7.23
CA GLN A 18 -18.48 -10.19 -8.68
C GLN A 18 -19.85 -10.40 -9.35
N ARG A 19 -20.16 -9.58 -10.36
CA ARG A 19 -21.38 -9.74 -11.15
C ARG A 19 -21.20 -10.84 -12.20
N THR A 20 -22.22 -11.69 -12.37
CA THR A 20 -22.25 -12.72 -13.41
C THR A 20 -23.06 -12.27 -14.62
N ARG A 21 -22.84 -12.90 -15.79
CA ARG A 21 -23.56 -12.59 -17.05
C ARG A 21 -25.09 -12.60 -16.92
N GLY A 22 -25.63 -13.41 -16.01
CA GLY A 22 -27.07 -13.50 -15.72
C GLY A 22 -27.59 -12.59 -14.60
N ARG A 23 -26.96 -11.43 -14.34
CA ARG A 23 -27.29 -10.51 -13.23
C ARG A 23 -27.16 -11.13 -11.82
N GLY A 24 -26.50 -12.27 -11.70
CA GLY A 24 -26.22 -12.91 -10.42
C GLY A 24 -25.04 -12.27 -9.69
N ARG A 25 -24.93 -12.56 -8.39
CA ARG A 25 -23.83 -12.12 -7.52
C ARG A 25 -23.02 -13.34 -7.11
N ARG A 26 -21.71 -13.33 -7.39
CA ARG A 26 -20.75 -14.31 -6.88
C ARG A 26 -19.94 -13.65 -5.77
N TYR A 27 -20.01 -14.26 -4.59
CA TYR A 27 -19.23 -13.86 -3.43
C TYR A 27 -17.95 -14.70 -3.39
N SER A 28 -16.81 -14.03 -3.29
CA SER A 28 -15.51 -14.66 -3.04
C SER A 28 -15.41 -15.14 -1.58
N ARG A 29 -14.36 -15.90 -1.26
CA ARG A 29 -14.07 -16.27 0.14
C ARG A 29 -13.87 -15.03 1.04
N ARG A 30 -13.22 -13.99 0.50
CA ARG A 30 -13.03 -12.71 1.21
C ARG A 30 -14.38 -12.04 1.49
N ASP A 31 -15.29 -12.05 0.53
CA ASP A 31 -16.63 -11.50 0.72
C ASP A 31 -17.40 -12.27 1.79
N ILE A 32 -17.30 -13.60 1.81
CA ILE A 32 -17.94 -14.43 2.84
C ILE A 32 -17.38 -14.12 4.23
N ALA A 33 -16.07 -13.96 4.37
CA ALA A 33 -15.45 -13.58 5.64
C ALA A 33 -15.94 -12.20 6.10
N ARG A 34 -15.99 -11.22 5.19
CA ARG A 34 -16.51 -9.88 5.46
C ARG A 34 -17.99 -9.91 5.89
N LEU A 35 -18.82 -10.70 5.22
CA LEU A 35 -20.23 -10.89 5.58
C LEU A 35 -20.43 -11.47 6.99
N ARG A 36 -19.57 -12.43 7.39
CA ARG A 36 -19.58 -12.99 8.75
C ARG A 36 -19.18 -11.94 9.79
N LEU A 37 -18.17 -11.12 9.48
CA LEU A 37 -17.76 -10.02 10.35
C LEU A 37 -18.87 -8.99 10.53
N ILE A 38 -19.52 -8.56 9.43
CA ILE A 38 -20.67 -7.64 9.49
C ILE A 38 -21.77 -8.23 10.38
N GLN A 39 -22.05 -9.53 10.24
CA GLN A 39 -23.04 -10.20 11.08
C GLN A 39 -22.66 -10.18 12.56
N HIS A 40 -21.40 -10.47 12.88
CA HIS A 40 -20.89 -10.46 14.24
C HIS A 40 -20.99 -9.06 14.87
N LEU A 41 -20.46 -8.04 14.20
CA LEU A 41 -20.49 -6.65 14.69
C LEU A 41 -21.92 -6.15 14.88
N SER A 42 -22.84 -6.52 13.99
CA SER A 42 -24.23 -6.10 14.09
C SER A 42 -25.01 -6.83 15.19
N GLN A 43 -24.81 -8.14 15.35
CA GLN A 43 -25.62 -8.97 16.24
C GLN A 43 -25.05 -9.09 17.65
N MET A 44 -23.73 -9.16 17.79
CA MET A 44 -23.06 -9.38 19.07
C MET A 44 -22.66 -8.05 19.73
N GLU A 45 -22.17 -7.10 18.93
CA GLU A 45 -21.69 -5.81 19.43
C GLU A 45 -22.73 -4.68 19.28
N GLY A 46 -23.85 -4.95 18.61
CA GLY A 46 -24.94 -3.97 18.43
C GLY A 46 -24.57 -2.79 17.54
N ILE A 47 -23.51 -2.89 16.73
CA ILE A 47 -23.04 -1.80 15.89
C ILE A 47 -23.99 -1.62 14.71
N ASN A 48 -24.38 -0.38 14.44
CA ASN A 48 -25.20 -0.05 13.28
C ASN A 48 -24.44 -0.23 11.95
N LEU A 49 -25.18 -0.43 10.86
CA LEU A 49 -24.58 -0.74 9.55
C LEU A 49 -23.69 0.38 8.99
N GLU A 50 -23.99 1.65 9.29
CA GLU A 50 -23.14 2.79 8.89
C GLU A 50 -21.82 2.81 9.66
N GLY A 51 -21.85 2.49 10.95
CA GLY A 51 -20.66 2.29 11.78
C GLY A 51 -19.81 1.14 11.25
N ILE A 52 -20.43 0.01 10.92
CA ILE A 52 -19.73 -1.12 10.30
C ILE A 52 -19.12 -0.71 8.96
N ARG A 53 -19.84 0.04 8.12
CA ARG A 53 -19.30 0.57 6.85
C ARG A 53 -18.05 1.40 7.10
N ARG A 54 -18.09 2.33 8.05
CA ARG A 54 -16.95 3.18 8.39
C ARG A 54 -15.77 2.38 8.93
N ILE A 55 -16.01 1.39 9.78
CA ILE A 55 -14.97 0.48 10.30
C ILE A 55 -14.28 -0.25 9.14
N LEU A 56 -15.06 -0.82 8.22
CA LEU A 56 -14.51 -1.53 7.06
C LEU A 56 -13.73 -0.61 6.12
N GLU A 57 -14.21 0.61 5.89
CA GLU A 57 -13.49 1.63 5.10
C GLU A 57 -12.14 1.98 5.74
N MET A 58 -12.11 2.19 7.06
CA MET A 58 -10.88 2.47 7.80
C MET A 58 -9.92 1.28 7.78
N GLN A 59 -10.42 0.04 7.90
CA GLN A 59 -9.59 -1.16 7.76
C GLN A 59 -8.96 -1.26 6.36
N ASP A 60 -9.76 -1.03 5.31
CA ASP A 60 -9.27 -1.03 3.92
C ASP A 60 -8.26 0.10 3.67
N GLU A 61 -8.36 1.23 4.36
CA GLU A 61 -7.35 2.31 4.33
C GLU A 61 -6.06 1.93 5.07
N ILE A 62 -6.17 1.36 6.27
CA ILE A 62 -5.03 0.87 7.05
C ILE A 62 -4.25 -0.19 6.26
N ASP A 63 -4.93 -1.15 5.64
CA ASP A 63 -4.29 -2.19 4.84
C ASP A 63 -3.55 -1.62 3.63
N ARG A 64 -4.13 -0.60 2.96
CA ARG A 64 -3.49 0.11 1.85
C ARG A 64 -2.25 0.87 2.32
N LEU A 65 -2.35 1.60 3.43
CA LEU A 65 -1.23 2.34 3.99
C LEU A 65 -0.10 1.39 4.41
N ARG A 66 -0.42 0.28 5.08
CA ARG A 66 0.56 -0.76 5.44
C ARG A 66 1.27 -1.32 4.21
N SER A 67 0.51 -1.72 3.18
CA SER A 67 1.08 -2.22 1.92
C SER A 67 2.03 -1.20 1.29
N ARG A 68 1.66 0.09 1.31
CA ARG A 68 2.51 1.16 0.79
C ARG A 68 3.77 1.37 1.64
N THR A 69 3.66 1.29 2.96
CA THR A 69 4.82 1.39 3.85
C THR A 69 5.79 0.23 3.64
N GLU A 70 5.30 -0.98 3.41
CA GLU A 70 6.11 -2.16 3.12
C GLU A 70 6.85 -1.98 1.78
N GLU A 71 6.16 -1.55 0.73
CA GLU A 71 6.75 -1.26 -0.58
C GLU A 71 7.85 -0.19 -0.49
N LEU A 72 7.58 0.92 0.18
CA LEU A 72 8.56 2.01 0.38
C LEU A 72 9.78 1.53 1.19
N THR A 73 9.54 0.73 2.22
CA THR A 73 10.62 0.17 3.06
C THR A 73 11.51 -0.75 2.25
N GLU A 74 10.94 -1.58 1.38
CA GLU A 74 11.71 -2.46 0.50
C GLU A 74 12.53 -1.67 -0.53
N LEU A 75 11.96 -0.62 -1.13
CA LEU A 75 12.70 0.27 -2.03
C LEU A 75 13.89 0.96 -1.33
N LEU A 76 13.69 1.48 -0.11
CA LEU A 76 14.77 2.07 0.68
C LEU A 76 15.84 1.04 1.05
N ARG A 77 15.43 -0.19 1.37
CA ARG A 77 16.36 -1.30 1.63
C ARG A 77 17.21 -1.59 0.40
N MET A 78 16.60 -1.70 -0.78
CA MET A 78 17.32 -1.90 -2.04
C MET A 78 18.27 -0.75 -2.36
N ALA A 79 17.84 0.50 -2.18
CA ALA A 79 18.68 1.68 -2.42
C ALA A 79 19.86 1.79 -1.45
N ARG A 80 19.71 1.35 -0.19
CA ARG A 80 20.78 1.32 0.81
C ARG A 80 21.75 0.16 0.62
N VAL A 81 21.28 -0.94 0.01
CA VAL A 81 22.08 -2.13 -0.30
C VAL A 81 22.82 -2.00 -1.63
N ALA A 82 22.38 -1.10 -2.53
CA ALA A 82 23.19 -0.70 -3.68
C ALA A 82 24.55 -0.22 -3.15
N PRO A 83 25.65 -0.94 -3.44
CA PRO A 83 26.93 -0.59 -2.87
C PRO A 83 27.28 0.81 -3.32
N ASP A 84 27.87 1.59 -2.40
CA ASP A 84 28.48 2.90 -2.66
C ASP A 84 29.07 2.86 -4.06
N SER A 85 28.39 3.52 -5.01
CA SER A 85 28.62 3.23 -6.42
C SER A 85 30.07 3.61 -6.68
N ARG A 86 30.92 2.60 -6.81
CA ARG A 86 32.33 2.74 -7.10
C ARG A 86 32.41 3.34 -8.50
N LEU A 87 32.42 4.67 -8.55
CA LEU A 87 32.51 5.40 -9.80
C LEU A 87 33.98 5.35 -10.21
N PHE A 88 34.25 4.54 -11.23
CA PHE A 88 35.52 4.53 -11.91
C PHE A 88 35.59 5.78 -12.79
N ALA A 89 36.43 6.73 -12.41
CA ALA A 89 36.72 7.91 -13.23
C ALA A 89 38.07 7.70 -13.93
N ALA A 90 38.10 7.93 -15.24
CA ALA A 90 39.33 7.93 -16.03
C ALA A 90 39.81 9.37 -16.21
N ASP A 91 41.10 9.64 -15.96
CA ASP A 91 41.70 10.92 -16.31
C ASP A 91 42.06 11.01 -17.79
N ALA A 92 42.49 12.19 -18.25
CA ALA A 92 42.90 12.41 -19.65
C ALA A 92 44.14 11.59 -20.07
N GLY A 93 44.85 10.99 -19.10
CA GLY A 93 45.98 10.08 -19.32
C GLY A 93 45.58 8.60 -19.38
N GLY A 94 44.30 8.26 -19.14
CA GLY A 94 43.80 6.89 -19.17
C GLY A 94 43.93 6.13 -17.85
N HIS A 95 44.31 6.78 -16.75
CA HIS A 95 44.35 6.14 -15.43
C HIS A 95 42.97 6.08 -14.79
N VAL A 96 42.59 4.91 -14.28
CA VAL A 96 41.29 4.69 -13.64
C VAL A 96 41.43 4.78 -12.11
N HIS A 97 40.72 5.72 -11.50
CA HIS A 97 40.68 5.89 -10.05
C HIS A 97 39.31 5.51 -9.48
N LEU A 98 39.32 4.83 -8.32
CA LEU A 98 38.12 4.47 -7.57
C LEU A 98 37.64 5.69 -6.77
N SER A 99 36.63 6.40 -7.26
CA SER A 99 36.01 7.49 -6.52
C SER A 99 34.77 7.00 -5.77
N HIS A 100 34.74 7.22 -4.45
CA HIS A 100 33.48 7.22 -3.71
C HIS A 100 32.72 8.46 -4.12
N ARG A 101 31.41 8.33 -4.38
CA ARG A 101 30.54 9.48 -4.65
C ARG A 101 30.34 10.27 -3.36
N ALA A 102 31.37 10.95 -2.91
CA ALA A 102 31.26 11.98 -1.90
C ALA A 102 30.37 13.08 -2.48
N ARG A 103 29.33 13.47 -1.72
CA ARG A 103 28.50 14.64 -1.97
C ARG A 103 29.34 15.76 -2.59
N LEU A 104 28.86 16.35 -3.69
CA LEU A 104 29.38 17.60 -4.24
C LEU A 104 29.33 18.65 -3.12
N ILE A 105 30.41 18.79 -2.37
CA ILE A 105 30.67 19.95 -1.52
C ILE A 105 31.28 20.95 -2.49
N GLU A 106 30.50 21.95 -2.90
CA GLU A 106 31.06 23.08 -3.64
C GLU A 106 32.18 23.71 -2.80
N PRO A 107 33.37 23.96 -3.37
CA PRO A 107 34.43 24.61 -2.63
C PRO A 107 33.97 26.02 -2.23
N PRO A 108 34.24 26.48 -0.98
CA PRO A 108 33.85 27.81 -0.56
C PRO A 108 34.52 28.82 -1.50
N ARG A 109 33.71 29.69 -2.11
CA ARG A 109 34.20 30.81 -2.91
C ARG A 109 35.12 31.66 -2.04
N ALA A 110 36.41 31.67 -2.34
CA ALA A 110 37.34 32.61 -1.74
C ALA A 110 36.89 34.03 -2.14
N LEU A 111 36.55 34.85 -1.14
CA LEU A 111 36.37 36.29 -1.29
C LEU A 111 37.72 36.87 -1.71
N GLY A 112 37.78 37.40 -2.92
CA GLY A 112 38.97 38.05 -3.46
C GLY A 112 39.13 39.48 -2.95
N ARG A 113 40.32 39.71 -2.38
CA ARG A 113 41.12 40.95 -2.19
C ARG A 113 40.54 42.10 -1.37
#